data_AF-B9XDX5-F1
#
_entry.id   AF-B9XDX5-F1
#
_cell.length_a   1.000
_cell.length_b   1.000
_cell.length_c   1.000
_cell.angle_alpha   90.00
_cell.angle_beta   90.00
_cell.angle_gamma   90.00
#
_symmetry.space_group_name_H-M   'P 1'
#
loop_
_entity.id
_entity.type
_entity.pdbx_description
1 polymer ?
#
loop_
_entity_poly.entity_id
_entity_poly.type
_entity_poly.pdbx_seq_one_letter_code
_entity_poly.pdbx_strand_id
1 'polypeptide(L)'
;MKQLWRTLLLLFLWQTVHAQKLELPSRSPDAMGGSEFAESISKLDRTEREEKIYEQIAQGNVPAFLRQLIPIKVTAPSNGKTNTSTYYVTPDYLAVGSDQDYFLCPLSPITAQKVADLLHCSLPTRKMVDDIYSTATLKLAPSPIPPSPVMATMPIFLEHNQTVWQQRKEHLAESPLGTLVGGHKKDVVISNKLQATPGKVAIYGWHRPDGKPIQPLFTGHGDNYADYSHGIRLVQLSMEVNGDPRTVPQVLANPEWAGLLSDEGVISIPRYPKSAYAAPPSNNGNSLIETAGKKLTLADFQPGSFGERTLSYVLNPDIKVHINAPAEYDPHKKLQLIFFALPNGNSTEQTIGRQMEKGDDWHYDIQHIGAQTRFLRETLKDSNLVVVYLEASEKSWPAWRKKHADLPKRIPDVVDSIKEIFHGNDVGITLSGHSGGGSFIFGYLNGMKEIPNDVERIAFLDGNYAYDALQGHPDKIAKWLKASDHHYLSVLAYNDAVALLNGTNFVSSAGGTWGRSHQMIQDLSPEFRFTRSTNTEFESYSALQGRVKFLLKENPGKKIFHTVQVERNGFIQSLLSGTTLESQGYNYFGDRAYTNWIDTDQTVNRRLK
;
A
#
# COMPACT_ATOMS: atom_id res chain seq x y z
N MET A 1 30.35 80.44 -1.70
CA MET A 1 29.82 79.43 -0.77
C MET A 1 28.57 78.80 -1.38
N LYS A 2 28.68 77.50 -1.70
CA LYS A 2 27.65 76.46 -1.88
C LYS A 2 26.44 76.74 -2.81
N GLN A 3 26.53 76.15 -4.00
CA GLN A 3 25.45 75.78 -4.91
C GLN A 3 24.48 74.78 -4.26
N LEU A 4 23.16 74.99 -4.42
CA LEU A 4 22.13 73.97 -4.23
C LEU A 4 21.80 73.34 -5.59
N TRP A 5 22.23 72.10 -5.80
CA TRP A 5 21.73 71.24 -6.87
C TRP A 5 20.63 70.35 -6.28
N ARG A 6 19.41 70.44 -6.82
CA ARG A 6 18.31 69.52 -6.55
C ARG A 6 18.41 68.36 -7.53
N THR A 7 18.93 67.22 -7.07
CA THR A 7 18.84 65.94 -7.78
C THR A 7 17.55 65.25 -7.36
N LEU A 8 16.59 65.14 -8.28
CA LEU A 8 15.41 64.29 -8.13
C LEU A 8 15.88 62.83 -8.28
N LEU A 9 15.97 62.09 -7.18
CA LEU A 9 16.16 60.64 -7.22
C LEU A 9 14.79 60.00 -7.53
N LEU A 10 14.59 59.61 -8.79
CA LEU A 10 13.57 58.65 -9.19
C LEU A 10 13.96 57.29 -8.61
N LEU A 11 13.47 56.99 -7.41
CA LEU A 11 13.45 55.63 -6.86
C LEU A 11 12.46 54.81 -7.68
N PHE A 12 12.95 54.18 -8.75
CA PHE A 12 12.29 53.01 -9.34
C PHE A 12 12.35 51.90 -8.28
N LEU A 13 11.29 51.79 -7.48
CA LEU A 13 10.95 50.58 -6.76
C LEU A 13 10.67 49.51 -7.82
N TRP A 14 11.70 48.78 -8.23
CA TRP A 14 11.53 47.46 -8.81
C TRP A 14 10.91 46.58 -7.72
N GLN A 15 9.58 46.60 -7.63
CA GLN A 15 8.87 45.46 -7.09
C GLN A 15 9.19 44.30 -8.03
N THR A 16 10.17 43.49 -7.64
CA THR A 16 10.39 42.18 -8.23
C THR A 16 9.09 41.41 -8.03
N VAL A 17 8.22 41.42 -9.04
CA VAL A 17 7.14 40.45 -9.15
C VAL A 17 7.85 39.11 -9.20
N HIS A 18 7.85 38.41 -8.08
CA HIS A 18 8.42 37.06 -8.04
C HIS A 18 7.49 36.24 -8.93
N ALA A 19 7.96 35.92 -10.15
CA ALA A 19 7.25 35.01 -11.02
C ALA A 19 7.01 33.72 -10.23
N GLN A 20 5.75 33.27 -10.19
CA GLN A 20 5.39 32.06 -9.48
C GLN A 20 6.03 30.88 -10.20
N LYS A 21 6.85 30.08 -9.50
CA LYS A 21 7.61 28.98 -10.10
C LYS A 21 7.25 27.64 -9.47
N LEU A 22 7.43 26.58 -10.24
CA LEU A 22 7.50 25.23 -9.69
C LEU A 22 8.78 25.09 -8.86
N GLU A 23 8.63 24.58 -7.64
CA GLU A 23 9.75 24.28 -6.75
C GLU A 23 10.42 22.98 -7.18
N LEU A 24 11.52 23.09 -7.92
CA LEU A 24 12.30 21.98 -8.44
C LEU A 24 13.79 22.28 -8.35
N PRO A 25 14.65 21.28 -8.06
CA PRO A 25 16.10 21.42 -8.23
C PRO A 25 16.47 21.90 -9.63
N SER A 26 17.61 22.57 -9.77
CA SER A 26 18.14 22.90 -11.10
C SER A 26 18.37 21.62 -11.91
N ARG A 27 17.99 21.66 -13.19
CA ARG A 27 18.24 20.53 -14.10
C ARG A 27 19.75 20.32 -14.24
N SER A 28 20.22 19.08 -14.04
CA SER A 28 21.62 18.73 -14.29
C SER A 28 21.99 19.00 -15.78
N PRO A 29 23.18 19.55 -16.06
CA PRO A 29 23.68 19.66 -17.44
C PRO A 29 23.75 18.30 -18.15
N ASP A 30 24.03 17.23 -17.41
CA ASP A 30 24.16 15.86 -17.92
C ASP A 30 22.84 15.07 -17.91
N ALA A 31 21.71 15.72 -17.58
CA ALA A 31 20.41 15.05 -17.58
C ALA A 31 19.97 14.68 -19.01
N MET A 32 19.39 13.49 -19.16
CA MET A 32 18.89 12.98 -20.43
C MET A 32 17.86 13.92 -21.08
N GLY A 33 17.90 14.00 -22.40
CA GLY A 33 16.82 14.59 -23.19
C GLY A 33 15.53 13.74 -23.13
N GLY A 34 14.41 14.30 -23.56
CA GLY A 34 13.12 13.60 -23.56
C GLY A 34 13.13 12.34 -24.42
N SER A 35 13.76 12.39 -25.59
CA SER A 35 13.84 11.24 -26.51
C SER A 35 14.71 10.11 -25.93
N GLU A 36 15.88 10.46 -25.39
CA GLU A 36 16.78 9.51 -24.73
C GLU A 36 16.13 8.86 -23.51
N PHE A 37 15.46 9.67 -22.68
CA PHE A 37 14.75 9.16 -21.51
C PHE A 37 13.60 8.22 -21.90
N ALA A 38 12.81 8.58 -22.91
CA ALA A 38 11.70 7.74 -23.36
C ALA A 38 12.17 6.39 -23.92
N GLU A 39 13.32 6.35 -24.60
CA GLU A 39 13.96 5.11 -25.04
C GLU A 39 14.39 4.25 -23.83
N SER A 40 14.97 4.88 -22.80
CA SER A 40 15.46 4.19 -21.60
C SER A 40 14.36 3.45 -20.81
N ILE A 41 13.11 3.94 -20.89
CA ILE A 41 11.95 3.36 -20.22
C ILE A 41 11.04 2.54 -21.15
N SER A 42 11.41 2.39 -22.43
CA SER A 42 10.57 1.81 -23.49
C SER A 42 10.13 0.36 -23.22
N LYS A 43 10.98 -0.42 -22.54
CA LYS A 43 10.79 -1.84 -22.22
C LYS A 43 10.35 -2.10 -20.79
N LEU A 44 10.29 -1.06 -19.96
CA LEU A 44 9.89 -1.18 -18.57
C LEU A 44 8.39 -1.43 -18.48
N ASP A 45 7.98 -2.15 -17.43
CA ASP A 45 6.56 -2.22 -17.12
C ASP A 45 6.02 -0.85 -16.66
N ARG A 46 4.70 -0.72 -16.54
CA ARG A 46 4.07 0.55 -16.15
C ARG A 46 4.63 1.09 -14.83
N THR A 47 4.79 0.24 -13.82
CA THR A 47 5.17 0.66 -12.48
C THR A 47 6.60 1.18 -12.50
N GLU A 48 7.53 0.42 -13.07
CA GLU A 48 8.93 0.84 -13.21
C GLU A 48 9.07 2.11 -14.08
N ARG A 49 8.29 2.20 -15.15
CA ARG A 49 8.26 3.37 -16.05
C ARG A 49 7.81 4.64 -15.32
N GLU A 50 6.66 4.59 -14.65
CA GLU A 50 6.11 5.74 -13.92
C GLU A 50 7.04 6.16 -12.78
N GLU A 51 7.75 5.22 -12.20
CA GLU A 51 8.72 5.48 -11.16
C GLU A 51 9.97 6.20 -11.69
N LYS A 52 10.50 5.75 -12.83
CA LYS A 52 11.59 6.47 -13.51
C LYS A 52 11.18 7.88 -13.93
N ILE A 53 9.92 8.08 -14.32
CA ILE A 53 9.38 9.42 -14.60
C ILE A 53 9.40 10.29 -13.34
N TYR A 54 8.90 9.76 -12.20
CA TYR A 54 8.91 10.45 -10.93
C TYR A 54 10.34 10.83 -10.49
N GLU A 55 11.30 9.90 -10.56
CA GLU A 55 12.71 10.14 -10.24
C GLU A 55 13.32 11.27 -11.07
N GLN A 56 13.09 11.29 -12.39
CA GLN A 56 13.58 12.36 -13.26
C GLN A 56 13.01 13.72 -12.87
N ILE A 57 11.71 13.78 -12.58
CA ILE A 57 11.06 15.01 -12.13
C ILE A 57 11.64 15.46 -10.80
N ALA A 58 11.79 14.56 -9.84
CA ALA A 58 12.34 14.86 -8.52
C ALA A 58 13.78 15.37 -8.56
N GLN A 59 14.57 14.91 -9.54
CA GLN A 59 15.93 15.40 -9.80
C GLN A 59 15.96 16.72 -10.58
N GLY A 60 14.79 17.26 -10.97
CA GLY A 60 14.67 18.50 -11.73
C GLY A 60 14.88 18.34 -13.24
N ASN A 61 14.83 17.13 -13.81
CA ASN A 61 14.84 16.95 -15.27
C ASN A 61 13.48 17.29 -15.90
N VAL A 62 13.10 18.56 -15.77
CA VAL A 62 11.86 19.15 -16.30
C VAL A 62 12.25 20.39 -17.13
N PRO A 63 11.68 20.57 -18.33
CA PRO A 63 11.91 21.74 -19.17
C PRO A 63 11.80 23.07 -18.41
N ALA A 64 12.67 24.03 -18.72
CA ALA A 64 12.71 25.32 -18.05
C ALA A 64 11.42 26.11 -18.27
N PHE A 65 10.82 26.00 -19.45
CA PHE A 65 9.55 26.68 -19.75
C PHE A 65 8.39 26.22 -18.87
N LEU A 66 8.35 24.95 -18.45
CA LEU A 66 7.30 24.41 -17.58
C LEU A 66 7.38 24.95 -16.15
N ARG A 67 8.55 25.46 -15.74
CA ARG A 67 8.79 25.92 -14.37
C ARG A 67 8.18 27.28 -14.08
N GLN A 68 7.79 28.07 -15.09
CA GLN A 68 7.13 29.36 -14.90
C GLN A 68 5.61 29.16 -14.92
N LEU A 69 4.94 29.39 -13.79
CA LEU A 69 3.50 29.17 -13.68
C LEU A 69 2.71 30.37 -14.21
N ILE A 70 1.55 30.07 -14.79
CA ILE A 70 0.65 31.06 -15.39
C ILE A 70 -0.52 31.34 -14.45
N PRO A 71 -0.82 32.61 -14.12
CA PRO A 71 -1.99 32.95 -13.32
C PRO A 71 -3.29 32.78 -14.12
N ILE A 72 -4.26 32.12 -13.52
CA ILE A 72 -5.64 32.02 -13.99
C ILE A 72 -6.52 32.78 -13.02
N LYS A 73 -7.26 33.77 -13.53
CA LYS A 73 -8.15 34.61 -12.74
C LYS A 73 -9.59 34.15 -12.93
N VAL A 74 -10.27 33.84 -11.84
CA VAL A 74 -11.65 33.33 -11.84
C VAL A 74 -12.52 34.12 -10.87
N THR A 75 -13.83 34.08 -11.10
CA THR A 75 -14.83 34.67 -10.22
C THR A 75 -15.99 33.72 -10.03
N ALA A 76 -16.65 33.77 -8.88
CA ALA A 76 -17.85 33.00 -8.60
C ALA A 76 -18.79 33.75 -7.64
N PRO A 77 -20.10 33.82 -7.93
CA PRO A 77 -21.07 34.38 -7.01
C PRO A 77 -21.33 33.43 -5.82
N SER A 78 -21.45 33.99 -4.62
CA SER A 78 -21.78 33.26 -3.38
C SER A 78 -22.37 34.21 -2.34
N ASN A 79 -23.47 33.84 -1.69
CA ASN A 79 -24.14 34.62 -0.64
C ASN A 79 -24.37 36.11 -0.99
N GLY A 80 -24.74 36.41 -2.24
CA GLY A 80 -25.00 37.78 -2.71
C GLY A 80 -23.76 38.64 -2.95
N LYS A 81 -22.55 38.06 -2.90
CA LYS A 81 -21.27 38.69 -3.25
C LYS A 81 -20.59 37.92 -4.38
N THR A 82 -19.68 38.56 -5.11
CA THR A 82 -18.82 37.89 -6.10
C THR A 82 -17.44 37.71 -5.51
N ASN A 83 -17.05 36.47 -5.27
CA ASN A 83 -15.69 36.14 -4.87
C ASN A 83 -14.78 36.15 -6.10
N THR A 84 -13.52 36.56 -5.92
CA THR A 84 -12.48 36.54 -6.95
C THR A 84 -11.31 35.68 -6.49
N SER A 85 -10.61 35.05 -7.43
CA SER A 85 -9.44 34.26 -7.12
C SER A 85 -8.43 34.25 -8.26
N THR A 86 -7.14 34.15 -7.89
CA THR A 86 -6.04 33.86 -8.81
C THR A 86 -5.35 32.58 -8.36
N TYR A 87 -5.30 31.56 -9.22
CA TYR A 87 -4.49 30.36 -9.01
C TYR A 87 -3.45 30.21 -10.12
N TYR A 88 -2.40 29.44 -9.89
CA TYR A 88 -1.25 29.34 -10.80
C TYR A 88 -1.12 27.93 -11.37
N VAL A 89 -0.92 27.81 -12.68
CA VAL A 89 -0.92 26.52 -13.39
C VAL A 89 0.32 26.37 -14.28
N THR A 90 0.77 25.14 -14.50
CA THR A 90 1.80 24.87 -15.51
C THR A 90 1.32 25.29 -16.90
N PRO A 91 2.20 25.89 -17.73
CA PRO A 91 1.80 26.40 -19.04
C PRO A 91 1.44 25.26 -20.01
N ASP A 92 1.97 24.07 -19.79
CA ASP A 92 1.65 22.85 -20.54
C ASP A 92 1.60 21.64 -19.58
N TYR A 93 1.38 20.44 -20.11
CA TYR A 93 1.43 19.19 -19.37
C TYR A 93 2.86 18.81 -18.96
N LEU A 94 2.94 18.10 -17.84
CA LEU A 94 4.18 17.60 -17.26
C LEU A 94 5.03 16.83 -18.28
N ALA A 95 6.32 17.15 -18.32
CA ALA A 95 7.28 16.57 -19.25
C ALA A 95 8.64 16.34 -18.59
N VAL A 96 9.38 15.37 -19.11
CA VAL A 96 10.79 15.12 -18.76
C VAL A 96 11.68 15.48 -19.95
N GLY A 97 12.80 16.16 -19.68
CA GLY A 97 13.78 16.56 -20.70
C GLY A 97 14.16 18.04 -20.64
N SER A 98 14.52 18.59 -21.78
CA SER A 98 14.91 20.01 -21.97
C SER A 98 13.88 20.77 -22.80
N ASP A 99 14.02 22.09 -22.94
CA ASP A 99 13.16 22.89 -23.82
C ASP A 99 13.28 22.47 -25.30
N GLN A 100 14.40 21.86 -25.70
CA GLN A 100 14.68 21.44 -27.07
C GLN A 100 14.25 19.99 -27.35
N ASP A 101 14.22 19.13 -26.34
CA ASP A 101 13.84 17.72 -26.45
C ASP A 101 13.18 17.26 -25.14
N TYR A 102 11.86 17.10 -25.18
CA TYR A 102 11.06 16.66 -24.04
C TYR A 102 10.01 15.62 -24.41
N PHE A 103 9.69 14.78 -23.42
CA PHE A 103 8.65 13.77 -23.50
C PHE A 103 7.50 14.15 -22.56
N LEU A 104 6.31 14.38 -23.12
CA LEU A 104 5.09 14.53 -22.35
C LEU A 104 4.79 13.20 -21.65
N CYS A 105 4.57 13.23 -20.33
CA CYS A 105 4.50 12.04 -19.51
C CYS A 105 3.05 11.68 -19.11
N PRO A 106 2.35 10.80 -19.85
CA PRO A 106 1.17 10.14 -19.33
C PRO A 106 1.48 9.39 -18.02
N LEU A 107 0.70 9.67 -16.98
CA LEU A 107 0.81 9.00 -15.68
C LEU A 107 -0.57 8.52 -15.20
N SER A 108 -0.56 7.48 -14.38
CA SER A 108 -1.70 7.15 -13.53
C SER A 108 -2.01 8.30 -12.56
N PRO A 109 -3.26 8.45 -12.08
CA PRO A 109 -3.59 9.47 -11.08
C PRO A 109 -2.79 9.35 -9.79
N ILE A 110 -2.34 8.14 -9.43
CA ILE A 110 -1.52 7.93 -8.24
C ILE A 110 -0.15 8.59 -8.40
N THR A 111 0.57 8.30 -9.47
CA THR A 111 1.89 8.89 -9.71
C THR A 111 1.77 10.39 -9.97
N ALA A 112 0.72 10.81 -10.66
CA ALA A 112 0.41 12.23 -10.83
C ALA A 112 0.19 12.94 -9.48
N GLN A 113 -0.51 12.31 -8.52
CA GLN A 113 -0.67 12.85 -7.17
C GLN A 113 0.65 12.89 -6.39
N LYS A 114 1.53 11.89 -6.53
CA LYS A 114 2.88 11.92 -5.93
C LYS A 114 3.70 13.11 -6.44
N VAL A 115 3.67 13.34 -7.76
CA VAL A 115 4.34 14.51 -8.37
C VAL A 115 3.71 15.82 -7.86
N ALA A 116 2.37 15.88 -7.77
CA ALA A 116 1.69 17.06 -7.24
C ALA A 116 2.10 17.33 -5.78
N ASP A 117 2.14 16.30 -4.94
CA ASP A 117 2.58 16.41 -3.53
C ASP A 117 4.04 16.90 -3.43
N LEU A 118 4.94 16.32 -4.25
CA LEU A 118 6.36 16.70 -4.31
C LEU A 118 6.56 18.19 -4.67
N LEU A 119 5.72 18.71 -5.55
CA LEU A 119 5.85 20.06 -6.11
C LEU A 119 4.93 21.09 -5.44
N HIS A 120 4.35 20.75 -4.29
CA HIS A 120 3.38 21.58 -3.58
C HIS A 120 2.24 22.07 -4.50
N CYS A 121 1.71 21.15 -5.30
CA CYS A 121 0.66 21.34 -6.28
C CYS A 121 -0.57 20.43 -6.00
N SER A 122 -1.64 20.68 -6.73
CA SER A 122 -2.87 19.89 -6.85
C SER A 122 -3.06 19.50 -8.31
N LEU A 123 -3.76 18.38 -8.54
CA LEU A 123 -4.37 18.12 -9.83
C LEU A 123 -5.61 19.02 -10.00
N PRO A 124 -5.96 19.43 -11.23
CA PRO A 124 -7.08 20.34 -11.47
C PRO A 124 -8.42 19.64 -11.22
N THR A 125 -9.46 20.42 -10.93
CA THR A 125 -10.84 19.94 -11.06
C THR A 125 -11.29 20.04 -12.52
N ARG A 126 -12.46 19.46 -12.82
CA ARG A 126 -13.13 19.68 -14.12
C ARG A 126 -13.26 21.17 -14.49
N LYS A 127 -13.79 21.98 -13.56
CA LYS A 127 -13.97 23.42 -13.77
C LYS A 127 -12.64 24.12 -14.07
N MET A 128 -11.59 23.80 -13.32
CA MET A 128 -10.26 24.38 -13.57
C MET A 128 -9.77 24.07 -14.98
N VAL A 129 -9.96 22.83 -15.47
CA VAL A 129 -9.57 22.47 -16.85
C VAL A 129 -10.30 23.35 -17.87
N ASP A 130 -11.60 23.59 -17.69
CA ASP A 130 -12.37 24.48 -18.57
C ASP A 130 -11.86 25.93 -18.51
N ASP A 131 -11.61 26.45 -17.31
CA ASP A 131 -11.08 27.80 -17.09
C ASP A 131 -9.69 27.96 -17.73
N ILE A 132 -8.81 26.97 -17.54
CA ILE A 132 -7.47 26.91 -18.13
C ILE A 132 -7.55 26.90 -19.66
N TYR A 133 -8.39 26.04 -20.23
CA TYR A 133 -8.58 25.99 -21.67
C TYR A 133 -9.10 27.32 -22.22
N SER A 134 -10.09 27.91 -21.55
CA SER A 134 -10.66 29.20 -21.98
C SER A 134 -9.60 30.31 -22.03
N THR A 135 -8.68 30.30 -21.05
CA THR A 135 -7.59 31.28 -20.88
C THR A 135 -6.37 30.97 -21.76
N ALA A 136 -6.21 29.73 -22.23
CA ALA A 136 -5.07 29.32 -23.03
C ALA A 136 -4.96 30.17 -24.32
N THR A 137 -3.79 30.80 -24.49
CA THR A 137 -3.47 31.57 -25.69
C THR A 137 -3.38 30.66 -26.91
N LEU A 138 -2.79 29.47 -26.76
CA LEU A 138 -2.74 28.46 -27.81
C LEU A 138 -3.70 27.31 -27.50
N LYS A 139 -4.57 27.00 -28.47
CA LYS A 139 -5.52 25.89 -28.39
C LYS A 139 -5.22 24.90 -29.51
N LEU A 140 -4.61 23.78 -29.16
CA LEU A 140 -4.30 22.71 -30.10
C LEU A 140 -5.52 21.81 -30.29
N ALA A 141 -5.73 21.32 -31.51
CA ALA A 141 -6.83 20.40 -31.80
C ALA A 141 -6.51 18.98 -31.29
N PRO A 142 -7.50 18.26 -30.72
CA PRO A 142 -7.33 16.86 -30.35
C PRO A 142 -6.92 15.99 -31.55
N SER A 143 -6.00 15.05 -31.32
CA SER A 143 -5.59 14.05 -32.33
C SER A 143 -5.72 12.62 -31.77
N PRO A 144 -6.93 12.02 -31.78
CA PRO A 144 -7.14 10.70 -31.20
C PRO A 144 -6.52 9.59 -32.05
N ILE A 145 -5.82 8.67 -31.40
CA ILE A 145 -5.43 7.37 -31.95
C ILE A 145 -6.57 6.38 -31.65
N PRO A 146 -7.06 5.60 -32.64
CA PRO A 146 -8.14 4.63 -32.43
C PRO A 146 -7.89 3.70 -31.23
N PRO A 147 -8.93 3.38 -30.43
CA PRO A 147 -8.78 2.49 -29.28
C PRO A 147 -8.19 1.13 -29.68
N SER A 148 -7.17 0.69 -28.95
CA SER A 148 -6.52 -0.61 -29.15
C SER A 148 -5.92 -1.13 -27.84
N PRO A 149 -5.60 -2.43 -27.74
CA PRO A 149 -4.96 -2.98 -26.53
C PRO A 149 -3.59 -2.37 -26.21
N VAL A 150 -2.93 -1.74 -27.19
CA VAL A 150 -1.58 -1.17 -27.05
C VAL A 150 -1.58 0.32 -26.67
N MET A 151 -2.74 0.94 -26.47
CA MET A 151 -2.86 2.38 -26.19
C MET A 151 -2.15 2.87 -24.92
N ALA A 152 -1.79 1.95 -24.01
CA ALA A 152 -1.06 2.20 -22.76
C ALA A 152 0.46 1.89 -22.83
N THR A 153 0.98 1.68 -24.04
CA THR A 153 2.38 1.28 -24.28
C THR A 153 3.25 2.45 -24.74
N MET A 154 4.56 2.33 -24.51
CA MET A 154 5.54 3.36 -24.86
C MET A 154 5.56 3.72 -26.36
N PRO A 155 5.43 2.78 -27.31
CA PRO A 155 5.31 3.14 -28.73
C PRO A 155 4.17 4.11 -29.04
N ILE A 156 2.98 3.89 -28.46
CA ILE A 156 1.82 4.78 -28.68
C ILE A 156 1.99 6.11 -27.94
N PHE A 157 2.65 6.11 -26.78
CA PHE A 157 2.97 7.35 -26.06
C PHE A 157 3.91 8.23 -26.89
N LEU A 158 4.94 7.63 -27.48
CA LEU A 158 5.91 8.30 -28.36
C LEU A 158 5.26 8.80 -29.65
N GLU A 159 4.41 7.99 -30.30
CA GLU A 159 3.66 8.39 -31.50
C GLU A 159 2.80 9.64 -31.24
N HIS A 160 2.04 9.64 -30.15
CA HIS A 160 1.22 10.79 -29.80
C HIS A 160 2.07 11.98 -29.33
N ASN A 161 3.20 11.76 -28.64
CA ASN A 161 4.13 12.83 -28.27
C ASN A 161 4.66 13.53 -29.52
N GLN A 162 5.05 12.79 -30.55
CA GLN A 162 5.50 13.34 -31.83
C GLN A 162 4.39 14.11 -32.54
N THR A 163 3.16 13.58 -32.56
CA THR A 163 2.01 14.27 -33.15
C THR A 163 1.78 15.63 -32.49
N VAL A 164 1.76 15.67 -31.16
CA VAL A 164 1.60 16.90 -30.39
C VAL A 164 2.76 17.86 -30.60
N TRP A 165 4.00 17.34 -30.68
CA TRP A 165 5.17 18.18 -30.96
C TRP A 165 5.09 18.83 -32.34
N GLN A 166 4.64 18.12 -33.38
CA GLN A 166 4.44 18.73 -34.71
C GLN A 166 3.39 19.84 -34.66
N GLN A 167 2.25 19.60 -34.00
CA GLN A 167 1.24 20.64 -33.77
C GLN A 167 1.83 21.85 -33.03
N ARG A 168 2.63 21.63 -31.97
CA ARG A 168 3.23 22.70 -31.18
C ARG A 168 4.26 23.50 -32.00
N LYS A 169 5.06 22.82 -32.81
CA LYS A 169 6.14 23.39 -33.63
C LYS A 169 5.62 24.44 -34.60
N GLU A 170 4.46 24.24 -35.21
CA GLU A 170 3.82 25.18 -36.13
C GLU A 170 3.53 26.55 -35.50
N HIS A 171 3.40 26.61 -34.17
CA HIS A 171 3.01 27.82 -33.45
C HIS A 171 4.13 28.43 -32.59
N LEU A 172 5.35 27.89 -32.60
CA LEU A 172 6.42 28.35 -31.70
C LEU A 172 6.84 29.81 -31.94
N ALA A 173 6.70 30.32 -33.16
CA ALA A 173 7.05 31.71 -33.49
C ALA A 173 6.09 32.73 -32.85
N GLU A 174 4.79 32.41 -32.80
CA GLU A 174 3.74 33.30 -32.28
C GLU A 174 3.40 33.02 -30.81
N SER A 175 3.56 31.76 -30.39
CA SER A 175 3.29 31.26 -29.06
C SER A 175 4.50 30.45 -28.58
N PRO A 176 5.56 31.10 -28.08
CA PRO A 176 6.78 30.41 -27.65
C PRO A 176 6.51 29.43 -26.50
N LEU A 177 7.50 28.58 -26.18
CA LEU A 177 7.44 27.72 -25.01
C LEU A 177 7.23 28.57 -23.74
N GLY A 178 6.37 28.08 -22.83
CA GLY A 178 5.91 28.84 -21.65
C GLY A 178 4.59 29.58 -21.87
N THR A 179 4.11 29.72 -23.11
CA THR A 179 2.72 30.14 -23.38
C THR A 179 1.74 29.07 -22.90
N LEU A 180 0.65 29.49 -22.25
CA LEU A 180 -0.41 28.58 -21.80
C LEU A 180 -1.09 27.90 -22.99
N VAL A 181 -1.03 26.57 -23.02
CA VAL A 181 -1.58 25.72 -24.08
C VAL A 181 -2.55 24.68 -23.52
N GLY A 182 -3.60 24.39 -24.30
CA GLY A 182 -4.58 23.35 -23.99
C GLY A 182 -5.18 22.70 -25.24
N GLY A 183 -5.99 21.65 -25.03
CA GLY A 183 -6.73 20.96 -26.11
C GLY A 183 -6.04 19.75 -26.73
N HIS A 184 -4.81 19.41 -26.32
CA HIS A 184 -3.99 18.33 -26.88
C HIS A 184 -3.92 17.05 -26.03
N LYS A 185 -4.46 17.04 -24.80
CA LYS A 185 -4.61 15.84 -23.93
C LYS A 185 -5.90 15.90 -23.12
N LYS A 186 -6.28 14.77 -22.51
CA LYS A 186 -7.26 14.65 -21.43
C LYS A 186 -6.56 14.89 -20.10
N ASP A 187 -7.06 15.80 -19.29
CA ASP A 187 -6.55 16.05 -17.95
C ASP A 187 -7.00 14.92 -17.00
N VAL A 188 -6.08 14.48 -16.15
CA VAL A 188 -6.44 13.73 -14.93
C VAL A 188 -6.92 14.75 -13.88
N VAL A 189 -8.15 14.59 -13.40
CA VAL A 189 -8.81 15.61 -12.56
C VAL A 189 -9.19 15.08 -11.17
N ILE A 190 -9.36 16.00 -10.22
CA ILE A 190 -10.04 15.75 -8.94
C ILE A 190 -11.55 15.93 -9.12
N SER A 191 -12.34 15.03 -8.53
CA SER A 191 -13.80 15.04 -8.63
C SER A 191 -14.46 14.37 -7.43
N ASN A 192 -15.66 14.83 -7.05
CA ASN A 192 -16.50 14.18 -6.04
C ASN A 192 -16.89 12.74 -6.44
N LYS A 193 -16.94 12.44 -7.74
CA LYS A 193 -17.23 11.08 -8.24
C LYS A 193 -16.23 10.03 -7.73
N LEU A 194 -15.00 10.43 -7.41
CA LEU A 194 -13.96 9.53 -6.90
C LEU A 194 -14.32 8.95 -5.52
N GLN A 195 -15.10 9.66 -4.72
CA GLN A 195 -15.57 9.15 -3.42
C GLN A 195 -16.54 7.98 -3.58
N ALA A 196 -17.42 8.06 -4.58
CA ALA A 196 -18.38 7.00 -4.91
C ALA A 196 -17.77 5.87 -5.74
N THR A 197 -16.57 6.06 -6.29
CA THR A 197 -15.89 5.07 -7.13
C THR A 197 -14.42 4.89 -6.70
N PRO A 198 -14.17 4.30 -5.52
CA PRO A 198 -12.80 4.04 -5.06
C PRO A 198 -11.99 3.22 -6.08
N GLY A 199 -10.71 3.54 -6.23
CA GLY A 199 -9.82 2.84 -7.15
C GLY A 199 -10.02 3.18 -8.63
N LYS A 200 -10.62 4.34 -8.94
CA LYS A 200 -10.83 4.84 -10.31
C LYS A 200 -10.01 6.10 -10.59
N VAL A 201 -9.71 6.34 -11.86
CA VAL A 201 -9.21 7.62 -12.36
C VAL A 201 -10.39 8.46 -12.87
N ALA A 202 -10.41 9.75 -12.57
CA ALA A 202 -11.28 10.72 -13.23
C ALA A 202 -10.49 11.44 -14.33
N ILE A 203 -10.96 11.30 -15.57
CA ILE A 203 -10.39 11.97 -16.75
C ILE A 203 -11.42 12.89 -17.38
N TYR A 204 -10.97 14.04 -17.88
CA TYR A 204 -11.82 15.05 -18.50
C TYR A 204 -11.06 15.89 -19.53
N GLY A 205 -11.77 16.46 -20.50
CA GLY A 205 -11.26 17.52 -21.35
C GLY A 205 -10.92 17.07 -22.76
N TRP A 206 -9.70 17.36 -23.21
CA TRP A 206 -9.27 17.23 -24.60
C TRP A 206 -10.18 18.04 -25.53
N HIS A 207 -10.27 19.33 -25.23
CA HIS A 207 -11.19 20.28 -25.83
C HIS A 207 -10.89 20.54 -27.30
N ARG A 208 -11.93 20.51 -28.12
CA ARG A 208 -11.91 21.02 -29.49
C ARG A 208 -11.73 22.55 -29.47
N PRO A 209 -11.25 23.17 -30.57
CA PRO A 209 -11.11 24.62 -30.69
C PRO A 209 -12.37 25.44 -30.35
N ASP A 210 -13.56 24.85 -30.47
CA ASP A 210 -14.84 25.46 -30.09
C ASP A 210 -15.12 25.42 -28.57
N GLY A 211 -14.19 24.90 -27.77
CA GLY A 211 -14.31 24.77 -26.32
C GLY A 211 -15.08 23.55 -25.83
N LYS A 212 -15.52 22.63 -26.71
CA LYS A 212 -16.21 21.42 -26.26
C LYS A 212 -15.24 20.29 -25.95
N PRO A 213 -15.30 19.66 -24.75
CA PRO A 213 -14.47 18.51 -24.42
C PRO A 213 -14.91 17.29 -25.25
N ILE A 214 -13.95 16.54 -25.82
CA ILE A 214 -14.29 15.22 -26.40
C ILE A 214 -14.33 14.13 -25.33
N GLN A 215 -13.66 14.33 -24.20
CA GLN A 215 -13.72 13.47 -23.04
C GLN A 215 -14.64 14.10 -21.97
N PRO A 216 -15.89 13.63 -21.81
CA PRO A 216 -16.69 14.01 -20.65
C PRO A 216 -16.07 13.43 -19.37
N LEU A 217 -16.49 13.93 -18.21
CA LEU A 217 -15.98 13.48 -16.92
C LEU A 217 -16.28 11.99 -16.72
N PHE A 218 -15.23 11.18 -16.79
CA PHE A 218 -15.32 9.74 -16.86
C PHE A 218 -14.47 9.06 -15.80
N THR A 219 -15.08 8.08 -15.10
CA THR A 219 -14.45 7.28 -14.04
C THR A 219 -14.52 5.78 -14.30
N GLY A 220 -14.56 5.36 -15.57
CA GLY A 220 -14.67 3.94 -15.93
C GLY A 220 -13.37 3.14 -15.73
N HIS A 221 -12.21 3.79 -15.86
CA HIS A 221 -10.90 3.15 -15.75
C HIS A 221 -10.39 3.10 -14.31
N GLY A 222 -9.59 2.07 -14.00
CA GLY A 222 -8.90 1.97 -12.71
C GLY A 222 -7.92 3.12 -12.47
N ASP A 223 -7.59 3.38 -11.22
CA ASP A 223 -6.59 4.38 -10.81
C ASP A 223 -5.14 4.01 -11.18
N ASN A 224 -4.94 2.82 -11.74
CA ASN A 224 -3.69 2.36 -12.31
C ASN A 224 -3.61 2.57 -13.84
N TYR A 225 -4.67 3.12 -14.45
CA TYR A 225 -4.75 3.30 -15.89
C TYR A 225 -4.10 4.60 -16.33
N ALA A 226 -3.31 4.53 -17.40
CA ALA A 226 -2.84 5.67 -18.17
C ALA A 226 -2.65 5.26 -19.63
N ASP A 227 -3.28 5.99 -20.54
CA ASP A 227 -3.09 5.85 -21.98
C ASP A 227 -2.34 7.06 -22.55
N TYR A 228 -2.02 7.02 -23.84
CA TYR A 228 -1.31 8.07 -24.55
C TYR A 228 -1.98 9.46 -24.45
N SER A 229 -3.29 9.50 -24.17
CA SER A 229 -4.09 10.73 -24.14
C SER A 229 -4.11 11.41 -22.77
N HIS A 230 -3.60 10.78 -21.71
CA HIS A 230 -3.47 11.41 -20.39
C HIS A 230 -2.48 12.59 -20.43
N GLY A 231 -2.89 13.70 -19.83
CA GLY A 231 -2.10 14.88 -19.56
C GLY A 231 -2.14 15.21 -18.07
N ILE A 232 -0.97 15.39 -17.46
CA ILE A 232 -0.86 15.81 -16.07
C ILE A 232 -0.58 17.30 -16.05
N ARG A 233 -1.56 18.08 -15.59
CA ARG A 233 -1.43 19.52 -15.41
C ARG A 233 -1.36 19.82 -13.92
N LEU A 234 -0.41 20.65 -13.51
CA LEU A 234 -0.22 20.97 -12.09
C LEU A 234 -0.74 22.36 -11.79
N VAL A 235 -1.55 22.47 -10.75
CA VAL A 235 -2.04 23.72 -10.18
C VAL A 235 -1.35 23.91 -8.85
N GLN A 236 -0.66 25.01 -8.62
CA GLN A 236 0.02 25.22 -7.34
C GLN A 236 -0.98 25.26 -6.18
N LEU A 237 -0.61 24.70 -5.03
CA LEU A 237 -1.48 24.69 -3.86
C LEU A 237 -1.77 26.11 -3.39
N SER A 238 -0.76 26.98 -3.36
CA SER A 238 -0.91 28.38 -2.95
C SER A 238 -1.63 29.19 -4.02
N MET A 239 -2.62 29.98 -3.58
CA MET A 239 -3.46 30.82 -4.43
C MET A 239 -4.02 31.99 -3.62
N GLU A 240 -4.70 32.91 -4.30
CA GLU A 240 -5.35 34.06 -3.65
C GLU A 240 -6.86 33.98 -3.79
N VAL A 241 -7.60 34.36 -2.74
CA VAL A 241 -9.06 34.57 -2.78
C VAL A 241 -9.36 35.93 -2.17
N ASN A 242 -10.03 36.81 -2.93
CA ASN A 242 -10.35 38.18 -2.54
C ASN A 242 -9.13 39.00 -2.04
N GLY A 243 -7.94 38.69 -2.56
CA GLY A 243 -6.68 39.33 -2.16
C GLY A 243 -5.96 38.67 -0.97
N ASP A 244 -6.57 37.68 -0.31
CA ASP A 244 -5.96 36.95 0.80
C ASP A 244 -5.34 35.62 0.34
N PRO A 245 -4.19 35.20 0.90
CA PRO A 245 -3.58 33.91 0.59
C PRO A 245 -4.42 32.75 1.13
N ARG A 246 -4.64 31.75 0.28
CA ARG A 246 -5.38 30.51 0.55
C ARG A 246 -4.69 29.33 -0.13
N THR A 247 -5.18 28.13 0.14
CA THR A 247 -4.77 26.92 -0.58
C THR A 247 -5.93 26.31 -1.37
N VAL A 248 -5.63 25.64 -2.48
CA VAL A 248 -6.62 24.91 -3.30
C VAL A 248 -7.52 23.99 -2.44
N PRO A 249 -6.99 23.17 -1.50
CA PRO A 249 -7.84 22.35 -0.64
C PRO A 249 -8.78 23.15 0.27
N GLN A 250 -8.31 24.26 0.86
CA GLN A 250 -9.14 25.13 1.70
C GLN A 250 -10.30 25.75 0.90
N VAL A 251 -10.03 26.16 -0.34
CA VAL A 251 -11.05 26.75 -1.22
C VAL A 251 -12.07 25.70 -1.66
N LEU A 252 -11.60 24.51 -2.06
CA LEU A 252 -12.48 23.41 -2.47
C LEU A 252 -13.36 22.86 -1.33
N ALA A 253 -12.86 22.89 -0.09
CA ALA A 253 -13.60 22.43 1.08
C ALA A 253 -14.60 23.47 1.64
N ASN A 254 -14.52 24.74 1.23
CA ASN A 254 -15.34 25.82 1.77
C ASN A 254 -16.59 26.06 0.88
N PRO A 255 -17.82 25.90 1.40
CA PRO A 255 -19.05 26.15 0.65
C PRO A 255 -19.16 27.55 0.01
N GLU A 256 -18.56 28.57 0.64
CA GLU A 256 -18.60 29.94 0.12
C GLU A 256 -17.70 30.11 -1.12
N TRP A 257 -16.60 29.37 -1.18
CA TRP A 257 -15.53 29.57 -2.17
C TRP A 257 -15.39 28.44 -3.18
N ALA A 258 -15.95 27.25 -2.92
CA ALA A 258 -15.80 26.08 -3.77
C ALA A 258 -16.20 26.36 -5.24
N GLY A 259 -17.21 27.21 -5.45
CA GLY A 259 -17.64 27.64 -6.79
C GLY A 259 -16.56 28.33 -7.64
N LEU A 260 -15.49 28.86 -7.03
CA LEU A 260 -14.34 29.41 -7.75
C LEU A 260 -13.59 28.31 -8.52
N LEU A 261 -13.55 27.10 -7.96
CA LEU A 261 -12.68 26.01 -8.41
C LEU A 261 -13.41 24.73 -8.77
N SER A 262 -14.69 24.60 -8.43
CA SER A 262 -15.48 23.38 -8.64
C SER A 262 -16.90 23.74 -9.02
N ASP A 263 -17.40 23.08 -10.06
CA ASP A 263 -18.80 23.10 -10.44
C ASP A 263 -19.54 21.83 -9.99
N GLU A 264 -18.89 21.01 -9.14
CA GLU A 264 -19.49 19.91 -8.37
C GLU A 264 -19.86 20.34 -6.94
N GLY A 265 -19.71 21.63 -6.62
CA GLY A 265 -19.80 22.16 -5.26
C GLY A 265 -18.56 21.84 -4.43
N VAL A 266 -18.75 21.69 -3.11
CA VAL A 266 -17.67 21.39 -2.17
C VAL A 266 -17.03 20.05 -2.51
N ILE A 267 -15.69 20.03 -2.60
CA ILE A 267 -14.89 18.80 -2.69
C ILE A 267 -14.10 18.67 -1.40
N SER A 268 -14.62 17.84 -0.49
CA SER A 268 -14.04 17.63 0.86
C SER A 268 -12.73 16.84 0.86
N ILE A 269 -12.50 16.04 -0.19
CA ILE A 269 -11.28 15.25 -0.38
C ILE A 269 -10.68 15.65 -1.74
N PRO A 270 -9.97 16.80 -1.81
CA PRO A 270 -9.52 17.40 -3.07
C PRO A 270 -8.20 16.81 -3.56
N ARG A 271 -8.07 15.49 -3.46
CA ARG A 271 -6.87 14.75 -3.87
C ARG A 271 -7.28 13.34 -4.24
N TYR A 272 -6.51 12.69 -5.10
CA TYR A 272 -6.54 11.24 -5.07
C TYR A 272 -6.10 10.84 -3.67
N PRO A 273 -6.80 9.88 -3.02
CA PRO A 273 -6.31 9.36 -1.76
C PRO A 273 -4.84 9.03 -1.97
N LYS A 274 -4.00 9.26 -0.95
CA LYS A 274 -2.79 8.47 -0.89
C LYS A 274 -3.30 7.04 -0.94
N SER A 275 -3.31 6.46 -2.13
CA SER A 275 -3.03 5.06 -2.14
C SER A 275 -1.75 4.95 -1.35
N ALA A 276 -1.69 3.96 -0.51
CA ALA A 276 -0.48 3.65 0.19
C ALA A 276 0.59 3.07 -0.80
N TYR A 277 0.64 3.61 -2.03
CA TYR A 277 1.78 3.69 -2.91
C TYR A 277 2.77 4.67 -2.29
N ALA A 278 3.61 4.14 -1.41
CA ALA A 278 4.88 4.73 -1.02
C ALA A 278 5.75 5.03 -2.25
N ALA A 279 6.74 5.89 -2.04
CA ALA A 279 7.81 6.31 -2.95
C ALA A 279 8.42 5.17 -3.82
N PRO A 280 9.24 5.52 -4.83
CA PRO A 280 10.06 4.56 -5.57
C PRO A 280 10.69 3.48 -4.70
N PRO A 281 10.91 2.27 -5.26
CA PRO A 281 11.87 1.37 -4.67
C PRO A 281 13.22 2.08 -4.75
N SER A 282 13.64 2.68 -3.64
CA SER A 282 15.03 3.05 -3.48
C SER A 282 15.81 1.75 -3.61
N ASN A 283 16.52 1.59 -4.73
CA ASN A 283 17.68 0.73 -4.83
C ASN A 283 18.70 1.25 -3.83
N ASN A 284 18.51 0.87 -2.58
CA ASN A 284 19.50 0.85 -1.52
C ASN A 284 18.92 -0.18 -0.55
N GLY A 285 19.49 -1.38 -0.56
CA GLY A 285 19.31 -2.29 0.56
C GLY A 285 19.71 -1.53 1.81
N ASN A 286 18.72 -1.10 2.61
CA ASN A 286 18.80 -0.87 4.05
C ASN A 286 17.46 -0.32 4.59
N SER A 287 16.83 -1.16 5.42
CA SER A 287 15.93 -0.82 6.54
C SER A 287 14.55 -0.22 6.23
N LEU A 288 13.52 -1.07 6.17
CA LEU A 288 12.11 -0.67 6.20
C LEU A 288 11.64 -0.25 7.60
N ILE A 289 12.37 0.66 8.23
CA ILE A 289 11.99 1.23 9.52
C ILE A 289 11.92 2.75 9.34
N GLU A 290 10.86 3.23 8.71
CA GLU A 290 10.55 4.66 8.67
C GLU A 290 9.58 5.02 9.80
N THR A 291 10.12 5.00 11.02
CA THR A 291 9.78 6.03 12.01
C THR A 291 10.95 7.02 12.03
N ALA A 292 10.81 8.14 11.31
CA ALA A 292 11.72 9.29 11.38
C ALA A 292 13.24 8.99 11.25
N GLY A 293 13.64 8.09 10.34
CA GLY A 293 15.06 7.82 10.06
C GLY A 293 15.83 7.07 11.15
N LYS A 294 15.15 6.41 12.10
CA LYS A 294 15.77 5.61 13.16
C LYS A 294 15.63 4.11 12.88
N LYS A 295 16.75 3.39 12.78
CA LYS A 295 16.78 1.92 12.79
C LYS A 295 16.33 1.43 14.17
N LEU A 296 15.21 0.69 14.25
CA LEU A 296 14.74 0.11 15.51
C LEU A 296 15.63 -1.05 15.92
N THR A 297 15.87 -1.17 17.21
CA THR A 297 16.73 -2.17 17.84
C THR A 297 16.08 -2.73 19.10
N LEU A 298 16.71 -3.73 19.70
CA LEU A 298 16.31 -4.22 21.03
C LEU A 298 16.26 -3.12 22.11
N ALA A 299 16.94 -1.98 21.94
CA ALA A 299 16.90 -0.86 22.90
C ALA A 299 15.58 -0.07 22.85
N ASP A 300 14.79 -0.18 21.78
CA ASP A 300 13.56 0.59 21.60
C ASP A 300 12.34 -0.05 22.27
N PHE A 301 12.47 -1.31 22.70
CA PHE A 301 11.42 -2.05 23.37
C PHE A 301 11.11 -1.45 24.74
N GLN A 302 9.81 -1.24 24.99
CA GLN A 302 9.26 -0.72 26.24
C GLN A 302 8.74 -1.86 27.12
N PRO A 303 8.74 -1.72 28.46
CA PRO A 303 8.08 -2.67 29.34
C PRO A 303 6.58 -2.81 29.02
N GLY A 304 6.10 -4.05 28.95
CA GLY A 304 4.70 -4.44 28.76
C GLY A 304 4.01 -4.78 30.08
N SER A 305 2.68 -4.97 30.02
CA SER A 305 1.83 -5.21 31.21
C SER A 305 2.16 -6.48 31.98
N PHE A 306 2.66 -7.52 31.30
CA PHE A 306 2.96 -8.83 31.88
C PHE A 306 4.47 -9.05 32.10
N GLY A 307 5.25 -7.98 32.27
CA GLY A 307 6.72 -8.01 32.43
C GLY A 307 7.50 -8.22 31.13
N GLU A 308 6.80 -8.45 30.02
CA GLU A 308 7.35 -8.61 28.68
C GLU A 308 7.95 -7.30 28.15
N ARG A 309 8.69 -7.38 27.05
CA ARG A 309 9.21 -6.20 26.34
C ARG A 309 8.47 -6.04 25.03
N THR A 310 7.96 -4.86 24.72
CA THR A 310 7.11 -4.62 23.55
C THR A 310 7.59 -3.48 22.68
N LEU A 311 7.36 -3.60 21.37
CA LEU A 311 7.65 -2.56 20.39
C LEU A 311 6.50 -2.49 19.38
N SER A 312 5.92 -1.31 19.18
CA SER A 312 4.83 -1.08 18.23
C SER A 312 5.18 0.01 17.24
N TYR A 313 4.88 -0.22 15.96
CA TYR A 313 5.04 0.78 14.90
C TYR A 313 4.18 0.40 13.69
N VAL A 314 4.07 1.30 12.71
CA VAL A 314 3.31 1.05 11.48
C VAL A 314 4.29 0.99 10.30
N LEU A 315 4.21 -0.10 9.54
CA LEU A 315 4.90 -0.29 8.28
C LEU A 315 4.02 0.17 7.13
N ASN A 316 4.52 1.06 6.28
CA ASN A 316 3.81 1.54 5.10
C ASN A 316 3.86 0.52 3.95
N PRO A 317 2.74 0.06 3.36
CA PRO A 317 1.41 0.59 3.58
C PRO A 317 0.64 -0.12 4.70
N ASP A 318 0.21 0.67 5.69
CA ASP A 318 -0.90 0.36 6.58
C ASP A 318 -0.85 -1.00 7.34
N ILE A 319 0.35 -1.50 7.68
CA ILE A 319 0.52 -2.70 8.53
C ILE A 319 0.96 -2.26 9.92
N LYS A 320 0.10 -2.43 10.93
CA LYS A 320 0.49 -2.26 12.33
C LYS A 320 1.28 -3.50 12.77
N VAL A 321 2.50 -3.25 13.24
CA VAL A 321 3.40 -4.24 13.82
C VAL A 321 3.40 -4.04 15.33
N HIS A 322 3.18 -5.12 16.06
CA HIS A 322 3.43 -5.17 17.50
C HIS A 322 4.30 -6.38 17.80
N ILE A 323 5.43 -6.16 18.46
CA ILE A 323 6.40 -7.20 18.80
C ILE A 323 6.36 -7.41 20.30
N ASN A 324 6.21 -8.66 20.72
CA ASN A 324 6.25 -9.11 22.11
C ASN A 324 7.48 -10.02 22.31
N ALA A 325 8.46 -9.50 23.03
CA ALA A 325 9.70 -10.20 23.42
C ALA A 325 9.64 -10.61 24.91
N PRO A 326 10.38 -11.67 25.31
CA PRO A 326 10.41 -12.10 26.70
C PRO A 326 11.01 -11.01 27.61
N ALA A 327 10.65 -11.07 28.90
CA ALA A 327 11.19 -10.19 29.93
C ALA A 327 12.71 -10.34 30.03
N GLU A 328 13.16 -11.59 30.17
CA GLU A 328 14.56 -11.98 30.17
C GLU A 328 14.96 -12.40 28.75
N TYR A 329 16.04 -11.80 28.25
CA TYR A 329 16.57 -12.05 26.92
C TYR A 329 18.01 -12.54 27.05
N ASP A 330 18.28 -13.75 26.57
CA ASP A 330 19.62 -14.35 26.61
C ASP A 330 20.27 -14.27 25.23
N PRO A 331 21.26 -13.39 24.99
CA PRO A 331 21.87 -13.22 23.66
C PRO A 331 22.61 -14.47 23.15
N HIS A 332 22.83 -15.49 23.98
CA HIS A 332 23.46 -16.75 23.58
C HIS A 332 22.46 -17.81 23.10
N LYS A 333 21.16 -17.63 23.37
CA LYS A 333 20.11 -18.52 22.89
C LYS A 333 19.67 -18.13 21.48
N LYS A 334 19.32 -19.14 20.70
CA LYS A 334 18.66 -18.95 19.42
C LYS A 334 17.40 -18.11 19.59
N LEU A 335 17.15 -17.17 18.68
CA LEU A 335 15.93 -16.40 18.63
C LEU A 335 14.92 -17.09 17.73
N GLN A 336 13.74 -17.38 18.27
CA GLN A 336 12.60 -17.91 17.52
C GLN A 336 11.62 -16.75 17.27
N LEU A 337 11.63 -16.23 16.03
CA LEU A 337 10.81 -15.10 15.59
C LEU A 337 9.53 -15.61 14.93
N ILE A 338 8.42 -15.53 15.65
CA ILE A 338 7.11 -15.97 15.15
C ILE A 338 6.36 -14.78 14.58
N PHE A 339 6.15 -14.76 13.27
CA PHE A 339 5.22 -13.85 12.63
C PHE A 339 3.82 -14.43 12.74
N PHE A 340 2.97 -13.82 13.57
CA PHE A 340 1.56 -14.17 13.71
C PHE A 340 0.69 -13.14 12.98
N ALA A 341 0.24 -13.50 11.79
CA ALA A 341 -0.69 -12.70 11.02
C ALA A 341 -2.12 -12.83 11.57
N LEU A 342 -2.75 -11.69 11.84
CA LEU A 342 -4.02 -11.64 12.55
C LEU A 342 -5.21 -12.22 11.74
N PRO A 343 -6.24 -12.74 12.43
CA PRO A 343 -7.48 -13.15 11.79
C PRO A 343 -8.30 -11.95 11.31
N ASN A 344 -9.24 -12.23 10.40
CA ASN A 344 -10.14 -11.20 9.89
C ASN A 344 -11.00 -10.62 11.03
N GLY A 345 -11.11 -9.30 11.12
CA GLY A 345 -11.95 -8.59 12.08
C GLY A 345 -11.26 -8.23 13.41
N ASN A 346 -10.10 -8.80 13.72
CA ASN A 346 -9.43 -8.58 15.01
C ASN A 346 -8.40 -7.44 14.94
N SER A 347 -8.26 -6.71 16.06
CA SER A 347 -7.09 -5.89 16.34
C SER A 347 -5.99 -6.69 17.04
N THR A 348 -4.80 -6.09 17.15
CA THR A 348 -3.66 -6.58 17.92
C THR A 348 -4.06 -6.89 19.35
N GLU A 349 -4.73 -5.97 20.02
CA GLU A 349 -5.12 -6.10 21.43
C GLU A 349 -6.13 -7.24 21.62
N GLN A 350 -7.11 -7.37 20.71
CA GLN A 350 -8.06 -8.48 20.71
C GLN A 350 -7.37 -9.83 20.47
N THR A 351 -6.30 -9.86 19.67
CA THR A 351 -5.56 -11.09 19.35
C THR A 351 -4.59 -11.50 20.47
N ILE A 352 -3.95 -10.53 21.12
CA ILE A 352 -3.15 -10.78 22.33
C ILE A 352 -4.04 -11.42 23.41
N GLY A 353 -5.26 -10.91 23.55
CA GLY A 353 -6.27 -11.40 24.48
C GLY A 353 -6.00 -10.95 25.93
N ARG A 354 -7.06 -10.93 26.74
CA ARG A 354 -7.00 -10.59 28.17
C ARG A 354 -8.22 -11.11 28.91
N GLN A 355 -8.20 -11.04 30.23
CA GLN A 355 -9.38 -11.30 31.05
C GLN A 355 -10.51 -10.35 30.66
N MET A 356 -11.68 -10.92 30.38
CA MET A 356 -12.89 -10.18 30.02
C MET A 356 -13.52 -9.49 31.21
N GLU A 357 -14.02 -8.28 30.97
CA GLU A 357 -14.93 -7.56 31.86
C GLU A 357 -16.31 -7.36 31.25
N LYS A 358 -17.25 -6.93 32.09
CA LYS A 358 -18.62 -6.63 31.67
C LYS A 358 -18.61 -5.50 30.63
N GLY A 359 -19.07 -5.81 29.42
CA GLY A 359 -19.18 -4.85 28.31
C GLY A 359 -17.99 -4.85 27.35
N ASP A 360 -16.97 -5.69 27.60
CA ASP A 360 -15.89 -5.89 26.66
C ASP A 360 -16.34 -6.57 25.37
N ASP A 361 -15.62 -6.27 24.30
CA ASP A 361 -15.75 -6.97 23.03
C ASP A 361 -15.31 -8.43 23.20
N TRP A 362 -16.19 -9.37 22.83
CA TRP A 362 -15.95 -10.81 22.98
C TRP A 362 -14.69 -11.31 22.27
N HIS A 363 -14.15 -10.58 21.27
CA HIS A 363 -12.92 -10.97 20.58
C HIS A 363 -11.69 -11.05 21.51
N TYR A 364 -11.69 -10.35 22.64
CA TYR A 364 -10.61 -10.44 23.64
C TYR A 364 -10.49 -11.82 24.30
N ASP A 365 -11.53 -12.66 24.23
CA ASP A 365 -11.55 -14.00 24.85
C ASP A 365 -11.47 -15.15 23.83
N ILE A 366 -10.97 -14.87 22.63
CA ILE A 366 -10.82 -15.90 21.59
C ILE A 366 -9.37 -16.36 21.49
N GLN A 367 -8.48 -15.49 21.02
CA GLN A 367 -7.20 -15.94 20.47
C GLN A 367 -6.18 -16.21 21.58
N HIS A 368 -6.11 -15.31 22.56
CA HIS A 368 -5.17 -15.38 23.69
C HIS A 368 -3.73 -15.72 23.30
N ILE A 369 -3.26 -15.21 22.15
CA ILE A 369 -1.92 -15.54 21.66
C ILE A 369 -0.87 -15.10 22.68
N GLY A 370 -1.08 -13.99 23.39
CA GLY A 370 -0.17 -13.56 24.46
C GLY A 370 -0.03 -14.61 25.57
N ALA A 371 -1.14 -15.16 26.05
CA ALA A 371 -1.13 -16.19 27.08
C ALA A 371 -0.54 -17.53 26.56
N GLN A 372 -0.89 -17.92 25.34
CA GLN A 372 -0.32 -19.11 24.70
C GLN A 372 1.20 -18.97 24.46
N THR A 373 1.69 -17.77 24.11
CA THR A 373 3.13 -17.47 24.01
C THR A 373 3.84 -17.63 25.35
N ARG A 374 3.22 -17.20 26.45
CA ARG A 374 3.81 -17.36 27.80
C ARG A 374 3.89 -18.82 28.22
N PHE A 375 2.85 -19.61 27.93
CA PHE A 375 2.93 -21.07 28.07
C PHE A 375 4.10 -21.64 27.25
N LEU A 376 4.24 -21.24 25.99
CA LEU A 376 5.32 -21.72 25.12
C LEU A 376 6.71 -21.31 25.62
N ARG A 377 6.87 -20.15 26.27
CA ARG A 377 8.14 -19.74 26.88
C ARG A 377 8.55 -20.64 28.05
N GLU A 378 7.59 -21.19 28.79
CA GLU A 378 7.87 -22.21 29.81
C GLU A 378 8.24 -23.57 29.20
N THR A 379 7.75 -23.87 28.00
CA THR A 379 8.04 -25.14 27.31
C THR A 379 9.34 -25.09 26.50
N LEU A 380 9.61 -23.97 25.81
CA LEU A 380 10.73 -23.78 24.87
C LEU A 380 11.89 -23.00 25.52
N LYS A 381 12.45 -23.52 26.61
CA LYS A 381 13.45 -22.82 27.44
C LYS A 381 14.79 -22.56 26.75
N ASP A 382 15.08 -23.28 25.66
CA ASP A 382 16.36 -23.18 24.94
C ASP A 382 16.40 -22.06 23.88
N SER A 383 15.34 -21.25 23.78
CA SER A 383 15.25 -20.17 22.79
C SER A 383 14.62 -18.89 23.35
N ASN A 384 14.98 -17.74 22.77
CA ASN A 384 14.25 -16.50 22.98
C ASN A 384 13.01 -16.49 22.06
N LEU A 385 11.83 -16.72 22.63
CA LEU A 385 10.58 -16.74 21.86
C LEU A 385 9.97 -15.34 21.73
N VAL A 386 10.03 -14.79 20.52
CA VAL A 386 9.49 -13.47 20.16
C VAL A 386 8.29 -13.63 19.23
N VAL A 387 7.17 -12.98 19.53
CA VAL A 387 5.98 -12.98 18.67
C VAL A 387 5.75 -11.60 18.08
N VAL A 388 5.60 -11.57 16.76
CA VAL A 388 5.31 -10.40 15.94
C VAL A 388 3.86 -10.50 15.48
N TYR A 389 3.02 -9.63 16.01
CA TYR A 389 1.63 -9.48 15.59
C TYR A 389 1.58 -8.55 14.38
N LEU A 390 0.99 -9.06 13.29
CA LEU A 390 0.85 -8.31 12.04
C LEU A 390 -0.63 -8.04 11.76
N GLU A 391 -1.04 -6.79 12.00
CA GLU A 391 -2.40 -6.29 11.79
C GLU A 391 -2.47 -5.47 10.51
N ALA A 392 -3.24 -5.94 9.53
CA ALA A 392 -3.56 -5.16 8.34
C ALA A 392 -4.62 -4.10 8.67
N SER A 393 -4.55 -2.90 8.07
CA SER A 393 -5.50 -1.81 8.31
C SER A 393 -6.97 -2.14 8.06
N GLU A 394 -7.25 -3.01 7.09
CA GLU A 394 -8.59 -3.50 6.77
C GLU A 394 -9.10 -4.53 7.80
N LYS A 395 -8.26 -4.87 8.79
CA LYS A 395 -8.41 -6.05 9.66
C LYS A 395 -8.69 -7.29 8.83
N SER A 396 -8.06 -7.42 7.67
CA SER A 396 -8.25 -8.53 6.75
C SER A 396 -7.08 -8.63 5.78
N TRP A 397 -6.24 -9.64 5.95
CA TRP A 397 -5.13 -9.90 5.03
C TRP A 397 -5.55 -10.22 3.60
N PRO A 398 -6.64 -10.96 3.34
CA PRO A 398 -7.16 -11.10 1.98
C PRO A 398 -7.57 -9.74 1.37
N ALA A 399 -8.23 -8.87 2.13
CA ALA A 399 -8.60 -7.54 1.65
C ALA A 399 -7.37 -6.65 1.44
N TRP A 400 -6.42 -6.68 2.36
CA TRP A 400 -5.14 -5.98 2.25
C TRP A 400 -4.37 -6.45 1.01
N ARG A 401 -4.20 -7.77 0.82
CA ARG A 401 -3.54 -8.33 -0.36
C ARG A 401 -4.26 -7.97 -1.66
N LYS A 402 -5.59 -7.89 -1.65
CA LYS A 402 -6.37 -7.45 -2.81
C LYS A 402 -6.17 -5.96 -3.10
N LYS A 403 -6.15 -5.12 -2.07
CA LYS A 403 -5.90 -3.66 -2.16
C LYS A 403 -4.47 -3.36 -2.60
N HIS A 404 -3.52 -4.19 -2.20
CA HIS A 404 -2.08 -4.05 -2.46
C HIS A 404 -1.56 -5.14 -3.40
N ALA A 405 -2.40 -5.59 -4.35
CA ALA A 405 -2.08 -6.72 -5.25
C ALA A 405 -0.89 -6.44 -6.18
N ASP A 406 -0.56 -5.17 -6.38
CA ASP A 406 0.58 -4.67 -7.14
C ASP A 406 1.91 -4.70 -6.36
N LEU A 407 1.89 -5.03 -5.06
CA LEU A 407 3.07 -5.11 -4.19
C LEU A 407 3.41 -6.56 -3.79
N PRO A 408 3.67 -7.49 -4.73
CA PRO A 408 3.86 -8.90 -4.41
C PRO A 408 5.06 -9.17 -3.49
N LYS A 409 6.08 -8.29 -3.49
CA LYS A 409 7.26 -8.38 -2.62
C LYS A 409 7.09 -7.74 -1.24
N ARG A 410 5.99 -7.03 -1.00
CA ARG A 410 5.84 -6.26 0.24
C ARG A 410 5.76 -7.13 1.48
N ILE A 411 5.10 -8.28 1.39
CA ILE A 411 5.00 -9.20 2.51
C ILE A 411 6.38 -9.80 2.86
N PRO A 412 7.19 -10.28 1.89
CA PRO A 412 8.60 -10.59 2.13
C PRO A 412 9.39 -9.46 2.79
N ASP A 413 9.29 -8.23 2.26
CA ASP A 413 10.00 -7.07 2.81
C ASP A 413 9.62 -6.80 4.28
N VAL A 414 8.33 -6.95 4.63
CA VAL A 414 7.87 -6.83 6.03
C VAL A 414 8.60 -7.83 6.92
N VAL A 415 8.67 -9.10 6.53
CA VAL A 415 9.38 -10.15 7.29
C VAL A 415 10.85 -9.79 7.45
N ASP A 416 11.53 -9.43 6.36
CA ASP A 416 12.95 -9.09 6.37
C ASP A 416 13.26 -7.87 7.25
N SER A 417 12.40 -6.84 7.21
CA SER A 417 12.58 -5.63 8.01
C SER A 417 12.48 -5.84 9.51
N ILE A 418 11.59 -6.72 9.92
CA ILE A 418 11.36 -7.04 11.33
C ILE A 418 12.48 -7.96 11.82
N LYS A 419 12.92 -8.91 10.98
CA LYS A 419 14.09 -9.73 11.25
C LYS A 419 15.33 -8.87 11.51
N GLU A 420 15.51 -7.78 10.76
CA GLU A 420 16.66 -6.87 10.88
C GLU A 420 16.74 -6.15 12.24
N ILE A 421 15.63 -6.00 12.98
CA ILE A 421 15.64 -5.48 14.36
C ILE A 421 16.48 -6.37 15.29
N PHE A 422 16.57 -7.66 14.96
CA PHE A 422 17.29 -8.69 15.69
C PHE A 422 18.62 -9.05 15.04
N HIS A 423 19.16 -8.20 14.17
CA HIS A 423 20.45 -8.40 13.53
C HIS A 423 21.54 -8.80 14.55
N GLY A 424 22.31 -9.83 14.21
CA GLY A 424 23.37 -10.39 15.07
C GLY A 424 22.94 -11.57 15.94
N ASN A 425 21.65 -11.91 15.99
CA ASN A 425 21.17 -13.14 16.61
C ASN A 425 21.13 -14.29 15.59
N ASP A 426 21.24 -15.53 16.08
CA ASP A 426 20.83 -16.71 15.32
C ASP A 426 19.30 -16.77 15.30
N VAL A 427 18.68 -16.48 14.14
CA VAL A 427 17.23 -16.31 14.01
C VAL A 427 16.62 -17.47 13.24
N GLY A 428 15.70 -18.20 13.89
CA GLY A 428 14.74 -19.09 13.24
C GLY A 428 13.37 -18.41 13.11
N ILE A 429 12.77 -18.46 11.93
CA ILE A 429 11.49 -17.83 11.61
C ILE A 429 10.37 -18.87 11.60
N THR A 430 9.26 -18.53 12.25
CA THR A 430 7.98 -19.21 12.05
C THR A 430 6.97 -18.28 11.40
N LEU A 431 6.39 -18.69 10.27
CA LEU A 431 5.24 -18.02 9.67
C LEU A 431 3.96 -18.68 10.16
N SER A 432 3.12 -17.94 10.90
CA SER A 432 1.87 -18.42 11.45
C SER A 432 0.73 -17.42 11.30
N GLY A 433 -0.50 -17.88 11.38
CA GLY A 433 -1.67 -17.02 11.34
C GLY A 433 -2.96 -17.81 11.46
N HIS A 434 -3.98 -17.15 12.01
CA HIS A 434 -5.34 -17.68 12.10
C HIS A 434 -6.24 -17.09 11.02
N SER A 435 -7.13 -17.88 10.43
CA SER A 435 -8.16 -17.38 9.50
C SER A 435 -7.55 -16.53 8.37
N GLY A 436 -7.97 -15.27 8.25
CA GLY A 436 -7.37 -14.17 7.48
C GLY A 436 -5.86 -14.24 7.35
N GLY A 437 -5.18 -14.46 8.47
CA GLY A 437 -3.72 -14.47 8.58
C GLY A 437 -3.02 -15.46 7.67
N GLY A 438 -3.64 -16.59 7.32
CA GLY A 438 -3.02 -17.50 6.34
C GLY A 438 -2.91 -16.90 4.94
N SER A 439 -3.72 -15.88 4.62
CA SER A 439 -3.55 -15.09 3.40
C SER A 439 -2.23 -14.31 3.41
N PHE A 440 -1.75 -13.80 4.56
CA PHE A 440 -0.41 -13.20 4.67
C PHE A 440 0.67 -14.22 4.31
N ILE A 441 0.60 -15.43 4.88
CA ILE A 441 1.59 -16.50 4.61
C ILE A 441 1.63 -16.84 3.12
N PHE A 442 0.50 -17.03 2.46
CA PHE A 442 0.50 -17.26 1.01
C PHE A 442 0.93 -16.02 0.20
N GLY A 443 0.72 -14.81 0.73
CA GLY A 443 1.28 -13.60 0.15
C GLY A 443 2.81 -13.59 0.22
N TYR A 444 3.39 -14.05 1.33
CA TYR A 444 4.83 -14.27 1.46
C TYR A 444 5.33 -15.28 0.42
N LEU A 445 4.69 -16.46 0.36
CA LEU A 445 5.07 -17.50 -0.60
C LEU A 445 4.97 -17.02 -2.06
N ASN A 446 3.98 -16.19 -2.40
CA ASN A 446 3.85 -15.60 -3.73
C ASN A 446 5.00 -14.65 -4.07
N GLY A 447 5.43 -13.83 -3.11
CA GLY A 447 6.53 -12.88 -3.30
C GLY A 447 7.91 -13.53 -3.34
N MET A 448 8.05 -14.75 -2.82
CA MET A 448 9.31 -15.48 -2.78
C MET A 448 9.52 -16.36 -4.01
N LYS A 449 10.75 -16.35 -4.53
CA LYS A 449 11.19 -17.36 -5.52
C LYS A 449 11.30 -18.73 -4.85
N GLU A 450 11.92 -18.77 -3.67
CA GLU A 450 12.13 -19.96 -2.84
C GLU A 450 11.97 -19.57 -1.38
N ILE A 451 11.49 -20.48 -0.54
CA ILE A 451 11.35 -20.24 0.90
C ILE A 451 12.76 -20.31 1.54
N PRO A 452 13.23 -19.25 2.22
CA PRO A 452 14.54 -19.23 2.86
C PRO A 452 14.71 -20.32 3.93
N ASN A 453 15.96 -20.75 4.16
CA ASN A 453 16.27 -21.83 5.10
C ASN A 453 16.12 -21.43 6.58
N ASP A 454 16.14 -20.14 6.88
CA ASP A 454 15.85 -19.60 8.20
C ASP A 454 14.34 -19.58 8.50
N VAL A 455 13.46 -19.81 7.51
CA VAL A 455 12.05 -20.15 7.77
C VAL A 455 11.98 -21.61 8.17
N GLU A 456 11.90 -21.87 9.47
CA GLU A 456 11.93 -23.22 10.05
C GLU A 456 10.53 -23.84 10.13
N ARG A 457 9.49 -23.01 10.19
CA ARG A 457 8.11 -23.50 10.34
C ARG A 457 7.10 -22.65 9.60
N ILE A 458 6.14 -23.32 8.97
CA ILE A 458 4.93 -22.71 8.40
C ILE A 458 3.72 -23.38 9.07
N ALA A 459 2.89 -22.57 9.72
CA ALA A 459 1.82 -23.02 10.59
C ALA A 459 0.49 -22.32 10.27
N PHE A 460 -0.46 -23.04 9.67
CA PHE A 460 -1.79 -22.52 9.40
C PHE A 460 -2.77 -22.93 10.50
N LEU A 461 -3.38 -21.96 11.18
CA LEU A 461 -4.48 -22.19 12.09
C LEU A 461 -5.79 -21.84 11.36
N ASP A 462 -6.42 -22.84 10.76
CA ASP A 462 -7.69 -22.66 10.07
C ASP A 462 -7.67 -21.47 9.07
N GLY A 463 -6.55 -21.34 8.35
CA GLY A 463 -6.23 -20.19 7.51
C GLY A 463 -5.65 -20.55 6.14
N ASN A 464 -5.60 -21.83 5.77
CA ASN A 464 -4.97 -22.26 4.53
C ASN A 464 -5.87 -22.08 3.27
N TYR A 465 -7.01 -21.40 3.39
CA TYR A 465 -8.01 -21.33 2.31
C TYR A 465 -7.54 -20.54 1.06
N ALA A 466 -6.45 -19.77 1.16
CA ALA A 466 -5.82 -19.06 0.04
C ALA A 466 -4.76 -19.90 -0.70
N TYR A 467 -4.66 -21.21 -0.40
CA TYR A 467 -3.83 -22.14 -1.15
C TYR A 467 -4.28 -22.23 -2.62
N ASP A 468 -3.32 -22.11 -3.54
CA ASP A 468 -3.52 -22.19 -4.97
C ASP A 468 -2.32 -22.89 -5.64
N ALA A 469 -2.56 -24.06 -6.24
CA ALA A 469 -1.53 -24.81 -6.95
C ALA A 469 -0.99 -24.05 -8.17
N LEU A 470 -1.82 -23.23 -8.84
CA LEU A 470 -1.42 -22.45 -10.02
C LEU A 470 -0.40 -21.36 -9.69
N GLN A 471 -0.26 -21.00 -8.40
CA GLN A 471 0.74 -20.05 -7.90
C GLN A 471 2.06 -20.73 -7.51
N GLY A 472 2.21 -22.04 -7.77
CA GLY A 472 3.42 -22.82 -7.48
C GLY A 472 3.64 -23.10 -5.99
N HIS A 473 2.59 -22.97 -5.16
CA HIS A 473 2.69 -23.28 -3.72
C HIS A 473 3.18 -24.70 -3.42
N PRO A 474 2.65 -25.78 -4.03
CA PRO A 474 3.10 -27.13 -3.70
C PRO A 474 4.59 -27.32 -4.01
N ASP A 475 5.08 -26.84 -5.15
CA ASP A 475 6.50 -26.93 -5.53
C ASP A 475 7.41 -26.19 -4.55
N LYS A 476 7.05 -24.96 -4.15
CA LYS A 476 7.81 -24.16 -3.18
C LYS A 476 7.87 -24.84 -1.82
N ILE A 477 6.72 -25.33 -1.34
CA ILE A 477 6.61 -26.02 -0.05
C ILE A 477 7.39 -27.34 -0.07
N ALA A 478 7.28 -28.13 -1.14
CA ALA A 478 7.99 -29.40 -1.27
C ALA A 478 9.51 -29.19 -1.35
N LYS A 479 9.97 -28.23 -2.15
CA LYS A 479 11.39 -27.87 -2.23
C LYS A 479 11.93 -27.45 -0.88
N TRP A 480 11.20 -26.60 -0.16
CA TRP A 480 11.55 -26.16 1.18
C TRP A 480 11.63 -27.34 2.17
N LEU A 481 10.61 -28.19 2.26
CA LEU A 481 10.59 -29.35 3.17
C LEU A 481 11.72 -30.36 2.92
N LYS A 482 12.20 -30.47 1.67
CA LYS A 482 13.35 -31.31 1.28
C LYS A 482 14.69 -30.67 1.61
N ALA A 483 14.77 -29.35 1.71
CA ALA A 483 16.03 -28.63 1.91
C ALA A 483 16.63 -28.81 3.31
N SER A 484 15.80 -29.09 4.33
CA SER A 484 16.24 -29.28 5.71
C SER A 484 15.29 -30.18 6.50
N ASP A 485 15.83 -30.94 7.46
CA ASP A 485 15.07 -31.67 8.47
C ASP A 485 14.61 -30.79 9.64
N HIS A 486 15.03 -29.51 9.65
CA HIS A 486 14.53 -28.48 10.55
C HIS A 486 13.30 -27.72 10.00
N HIS A 487 12.77 -28.10 8.83
CA HIS A 487 11.58 -27.49 8.24
C HIS A 487 10.29 -28.24 8.59
N TYR A 488 9.30 -27.54 9.14
CA TYR A 488 8.04 -28.09 9.66
C TYR A 488 6.80 -27.42 9.06
N LEU A 489 5.89 -28.19 8.47
CA LEU A 489 4.58 -27.73 8.02
C LEU A 489 3.48 -28.25 8.95
N SER A 490 2.74 -27.35 9.59
CA SER A 490 1.57 -27.68 10.40
C SER A 490 0.31 -27.03 9.83
N VAL A 491 -0.72 -27.83 9.57
CA VAL A 491 -2.02 -27.34 9.09
C VAL A 491 -3.11 -27.84 10.02
N LEU A 492 -3.77 -26.91 10.69
CA LEU A 492 -4.90 -27.18 11.56
C LEU A 492 -6.16 -26.68 10.85
N ALA A 493 -7.20 -27.50 10.75
CA ALA A 493 -8.47 -27.11 10.15
C ALA A 493 -9.61 -27.93 10.77
N TYR A 494 -10.85 -27.51 10.52
CA TYR A 494 -12.02 -28.32 10.80
C TYR A 494 -12.80 -28.54 9.52
N ASN A 495 -13.74 -29.50 9.55
CA ASN A 495 -14.64 -29.76 8.43
C ASN A 495 -15.68 -28.64 8.32
N ASP A 496 -15.23 -27.51 7.77
CA ASP A 496 -16.02 -26.32 7.48
C ASP A 496 -16.94 -26.53 6.27
N ALA A 497 -16.59 -27.46 5.36
CA ALA A 497 -17.41 -27.87 4.22
C ALA A 497 -18.82 -28.37 4.58
N VAL A 498 -19.04 -28.85 5.80
CA VAL A 498 -20.35 -29.29 6.31
C VAL A 498 -20.93 -28.37 7.39
N ALA A 499 -20.20 -27.31 7.78
CA ALA A 499 -20.61 -26.40 8.83
C ALA A 499 -21.74 -25.48 8.36
N LEU A 500 -22.70 -25.24 9.25
CA LEU A 500 -23.88 -24.42 8.93
C LEU A 500 -23.87 -23.11 9.71
N LEU A 501 -24.00 -21.99 9.00
CA LEU A 501 -24.29 -20.67 9.57
C LEU A 501 -25.77 -20.36 9.28
N ASN A 502 -26.58 -20.18 10.32
CA ASN A 502 -28.03 -19.97 10.17
C ASN A 502 -28.73 -21.05 9.31
N GLY A 503 -28.27 -22.31 9.40
CA GLY A 503 -28.82 -23.43 8.65
C GLY A 503 -28.31 -23.59 7.21
N THR A 504 -27.44 -22.70 6.73
CA THR A 504 -26.88 -22.75 5.37
C THR A 504 -25.36 -22.94 5.39
N ASN A 505 -24.84 -23.63 4.37
CA ASN A 505 -23.40 -23.71 4.15
C ASN A 505 -22.86 -22.32 3.76
N PHE A 506 -21.69 -21.96 4.29
CA PHE A 506 -21.00 -20.69 3.98
C PHE A 506 -19.67 -20.89 3.23
N VAL A 507 -19.24 -22.15 3.05
CA VAL A 507 -18.10 -22.55 2.23
C VAL A 507 -18.48 -23.74 1.35
N SER A 508 -17.82 -23.89 0.20
CA SER A 508 -17.97 -25.07 -0.66
C SER A 508 -17.07 -26.21 -0.20
N SER A 509 -17.36 -27.45 -0.64
CA SER A 509 -16.55 -28.64 -0.29
C SER A 509 -15.11 -28.58 -0.81
N ALA A 510 -14.89 -27.95 -1.96
CA ALA A 510 -13.57 -27.68 -2.53
C ALA A 510 -12.94 -26.37 -2.01
N GLY A 511 -13.75 -25.52 -1.38
CA GLY A 511 -13.31 -24.28 -0.73
C GLY A 511 -13.02 -24.49 0.76
N GLY A 512 -12.93 -23.39 1.50
CA GLY A 512 -12.67 -23.44 2.94
C GLY A 512 -11.30 -24.02 3.28
N THR A 513 -11.08 -24.29 4.56
CA THR A 513 -9.83 -24.86 5.07
C THR A 513 -9.83 -26.38 4.95
N TRP A 514 -10.99 -27.04 5.06
CA TRP A 514 -11.11 -28.49 4.88
C TRP A 514 -10.72 -28.92 3.46
N GLY A 515 -11.36 -28.32 2.45
CA GLY A 515 -11.11 -28.64 1.05
C GLY A 515 -9.68 -28.32 0.63
N ARG A 516 -9.16 -27.14 1.02
CA ARG A 516 -7.78 -26.75 0.73
C ARG A 516 -6.73 -27.60 1.45
N SER A 517 -7.03 -28.11 2.64
CA SER A 517 -6.13 -29.06 3.33
C SER A 517 -5.99 -30.36 2.54
N HIS A 518 -7.10 -30.91 2.07
CA HIS A 518 -7.09 -32.11 1.23
C HIS A 518 -6.38 -31.87 -0.11
N GLN A 519 -6.59 -30.71 -0.73
CA GLN A 519 -5.87 -30.33 -1.94
C GLN A 519 -4.35 -30.25 -1.70
N MET A 520 -3.91 -29.61 -0.60
CA MET A 520 -2.49 -29.56 -0.23
C MET A 520 -1.90 -30.95 -0.04
N ILE A 521 -2.62 -31.85 0.65
CA ILE A 521 -2.18 -33.24 0.83
C ILE A 521 -2.05 -33.94 -0.52
N GLN A 522 -3.04 -33.79 -1.40
CA GLN A 522 -3.04 -34.38 -2.74
C GLN A 522 -1.84 -33.88 -3.57
N ASP A 523 -1.62 -32.57 -3.60
CA ASP A 523 -0.56 -31.95 -4.41
C ASP A 523 0.85 -32.25 -3.87
N LEU A 524 1.00 -32.50 -2.58
CA LEU A 524 2.26 -32.88 -1.93
C LEU A 524 2.52 -34.39 -1.94
N SER A 525 1.50 -35.21 -2.19
CA SER A 525 1.62 -36.69 -2.20
C SER A 525 2.57 -37.27 -3.25
N PRO A 526 2.79 -36.64 -4.43
CA PRO A 526 3.84 -37.08 -5.35
C PRO A 526 5.25 -36.99 -4.75
N GLU A 527 5.45 -36.06 -3.82
CA GLU A 527 6.77 -35.77 -3.24
C GLU A 527 6.99 -36.44 -1.87
N PHE A 528 5.90 -36.67 -1.13
CA PHE A 528 5.97 -37.22 0.22
C PHE A 528 4.93 -38.31 0.44
N ARG A 529 5.35 -39.40 1.06
CA ARG A 529 4.44 -40.47 1.49
C ARG A 529 3.74 -40.07 2.78
N PHE A 530 2.44 -39.77 2.68
CA PHE A 530 1.60 -39.52 3.85
C PHE A 530 1.11 -40.81 4.50
N THR A 531 1.12 -40.82 5.82
CA THR A 531 0.39 -41.78 6.66
C THR A 531 -0.87 -41.11 7.16
N ARG A 532 -2.02 -41.73 6.90
CA ARG A 532 -3.33 -41.29 7.40
C ARG A 532 -3.67 -42.04 8.68
N SER A 533 -4.13 -41.34 9.71
CA SER A 533 -4.76 -41.91 10.89
C SER A 533 -6.06 -41.14 11.20
N THR A 534 -7.06 -41.85 11.69
CA THR A 534 -8.38 -41.26 11.97
C THR A 534 -8.87 -41.74 13.33
N ASN A 535 -9.45 -40.85 14.11
CA ASN A 535 -10.25 -41.18 15.28
C ASN A 535 -11.62 -40.50 15.18
N THR A 536 -12.44 -40.55 16.24
CA THR A 536 -13.79 -39.97 16.24
C THR A 536 -13.81 -38.45 16.12
N GLU A 537 -12.70 -37.77 16.39
CA GLU A 537 -12.61 -36.31 16.42
C GLU A 537 -11.77 -35.72 15.29
N PHE A 538 -10.77 -36.45 14.80
CA PHE A 538 -9.78 -35.95 13.86
C PHE A 538 -9.46 -36.96 12.77
N GLU A 539 -9.27 -36.42 11.59
CA GLU A 539 -8.47 -37.00 10.53
C GLU A 539 -7.08 -36.37 10.56
N SER A 540 -6.06 -37.21 10.59
CA SER A 540 -4.65 -36.80 10.69
C SER A 540 -3.86 -37.34 9.52
N TYR A 541 -3.06 -36.48 8.90
CA TYR A 541 -2.10 -36.86 7.87
C TYR A 541 -0.71 -36.44 8.29
N SER A 542 0.25 -37.37 8.20
CA SER A 542 1.62 -37.14 8.62
C SER A 542 2.61 -37.64 7.57
N ALA A 543 3.63 -36.83 7.25
CA ALA A 543 4.77 -37.23 6.42
C ALA A 543 6.08 -36.74 7.04
N LEU A 544 7.21 -37.20 6.49
CA LEU A 544 8.56 -36.81 6.93
C LEU A 544 8.77 -36.97 8.45
N GLN A 545 8.38 -38.13 8.99
CA GLN A 545 8.48 -38.46 10.43
C GLN A 545 7.75 -37.44 11.35
N GLY A 546 6.66 -36.83 10.87
CA GLY A 546 5.86 -35.89 11.65
C GLY A 546 6.14 -34.42 11.37
N ARG A 547 7.20 -34.10 10.59
CA ARG A 547 7.51 -32.72 10.21
C ARG A 547 6.43 -32.07 9.35
N VAL A 548 5.69 -32.87 8.58
CA VAL A 548 4.51 -32.41 7.86
C VAL A 548 3.29 -33.03 8.53
N LYS A 549 2.42 -32.19 9.08
CA LYS A 549 1.25 -32.67 9.82
C LYS A 549 0.00 -31.85 9.50
N PHE A 550 -1.05 -32.54 9.09
CA PHE A 550 -2.41 -31.99 8.96
C PHE A 550 -3.27 -32.61 10.06
N LEU A 551 -3.90 -31.78 10.88
CA LEU A 551 -4.86 -32.19 11.90
C LEU A 551 -6.21 -31.57 11.58
N LEU A 552 -7.12 -32.39 11.05
CA LEU A 552 -8.39 -31.96 10.48
C LEU A 552 -9.53 -32.44 11.38
N LYS A 553 -10.21 -31.51 12.06
CA LYS A 553 -11.31 -31.82 12.96
C LYS A 553 -12.58 -32.23 12.21
N GLU A 554 -13.09 -33.42 12.52
CA GLU A 554 -14.36 -33.90 12.02
C GLU A 554 -15.54 -33.12 12.60
N ASN A 555 -16.63 -33.00 11.81
CA ASN A 555 -17.77 -32.15 12.15
C ASN A 555 -19.15 -32.81 11.88
N PRO A 556 -19.45 -33.98 12.46
CA PRO A 556 -20.75 -34.64 12.28
C PRO A 556 -21.93 -33.78 12.79
N GLY A 557 -21.65 -32.90 13.76
CA GLY A 557 -22.64 -31.97 14.31
C GLY A 557 -22.85 -30.69 13.49
N LYS A 558 -22.14 -30.49 12.37
CA LYS A 558 -22.25 -29.31 11.48
C LYS A 558 -22.06 -27.96 12.20
N LYS A 559 -21.20 -27.93 13.23
CA LYS A 559 -20.91 -26.77 14.08
C LYS A 559 -19.85 -25.86 13.47
N ILE A 560 -19.79 -24.60 13.91
CA ILE A 560 -18.70 -23.68 13.55
C ILE A 560 -17.60 -23.80 14.61
N PHE A 561 -16.45 -24.37 14.23
CA PHE A 561 -15.27 -24.49 15.11
C PHE A 561 -14.17 -23.47 14.82
N HIS A 562 -14.41 -22.53 13.91
CA HIS A 562 -13.41 -21.62 13.36
C HIS A 562 -12.51 -20.94 14.41
N THR A 563 -13.11 -20.41 15.47
CA THR A 563 -12.41 -19.77 16.59
C THR A 563 -12.09 -20.72 17.74
N VAL A 564 -12.84 -21.83 17.86
CA VAL A 564 -12.69 -22.81 18.96
C VAL A 564 -11.31 -23.47 18.96
N GLN A 565 -10.74 -23.72 17.78
CA GLN A 565 -9.44 -24.40 17.67
C GLN A 565 -8.31 -23.55 18.28
N VAL A 566 -8.33 -22.24 18.02
CA VAL A 566 -7.31 -21.31 18.52
C VAL A 566 -7.61 -20.85 19.95
N GLU A 567 -8.89 -20.76 20.32
CA GLU A 567 -9.32 -20.57 21.71
C GLU A 567 -8.91 -21.71 22.63
N ARG A 568 -8.82 -22.92 22.10
CA ARG A 568 -8.14 -24.03 22.80
C ARG A 568 -6.64 -23.89 22.58
N ASN A 569 -5.92 -24.98 22.36
CA ASN A 569 -4.46 -24.95 22.35
C ASN A 569 -3.91 -24.88 20.92
N GLY A 570 -4.62 -24.25 19.99
CA GLY A 570 -4.30 -24.29 18.56
C GLY A 570 -2.99 -23.59 18.19
N PHE A 571 -2.66 -22.46 18.81
CA PHE A 571 -1.38 -21.80 18.58
C PHE A 571 -0.23 -22.62 19.16
N ILE A 572 -0.38 -23.11 20.40
CA ILE A 572 0.57 -24.04 21.03
C ILE A 572 0.80 -25.28 20.14
N GLN A 573 -0.28 -25.95 19.72
CA GLN A 573 -0.21 -27.12 18.86
C GLN A 573 0.50 -26.82 17.54
N SER A 574 0.20 -25.69 16.90
CA SER A 574 0.79 -25.35 15.60
C SER A 574 2.31 -25.18 15.66
N LEU A 575 2.83 -24.72 16.79
CA LEU A 575 4.26 -24.47 17.03
C LEU A 575 5.02 -25.71 17.51
N LEU A 576 4.36 -26.60 18.26
CA LEU A 576 4.98 -27.82 18.79
C LEU A 576 4.74 -29.06 17.92
N SER A 577 3.80 -29.01 16.97
CA SER A 577 3.48 -30.09 16.04
C SER A 577 4.73 -30.64 15.34
N GLY A 578 4.92 -31.96 15.40
CA GLY A 578 6.06 -32.65 14.80
C GLY A 578 7.34 -32.63 15.65
N THR A 579 7.33 -31.99 16.81
CA THR A 579 8.48 -31.99 17.75
C THR A 579 8.28 -32.99 18.89
N THR A 580 9.33 -33.26 19.65
CA THR A 580 9.23 -34.09 20.87
C THR A 580 8.39 -33.46 21.97
N LEU A 581 8.14 -32.15 21.91
CA LEU A 581 7.34 -31.38 22.85
C LEU A 581 5.85 -31.35 22.48
N GLU A 582 5.46 -31.94 21.35
CA GLU A 582 4.06 -32.03 20.95
C GLU A 582 3.24 -32.76 22.03
N SER A 583 2.11 -32.14 22.43
CA SER A 583 1.21 -32.62 23.48
C SER A 583 1.81 -32.72 24.90
N GLN A 584 2.96 -32.10 25.16
CA GLN A 584 3.50 -32.02 26.53
C GLN A 584 2.82 -30.89 27.31
N GLY A 585 2.03 -31.26 28.33
CA GLY A 585 1.35 -30.28 29.20
C GLY A 585 0.11 -29.62 28.58
N TYR A 586 -0.34 -30.06 27.41
CA TYR A 586 -1.57 -29.60 26.76
C TYR A 586 -2.15 -30.69 25.86
N ASN A 587 -3.45 -30.59 25.54
CA ASN A 587 -4.10 -31.38 24.51
C ASN A 587 -4.65 -30.43 23.44
N TYR A 588 -4.36 -30.62 22.16
CA TYR A 588 -4.72 -29.68 21.08
C TYR A 588 -6.15 -29.12 21.20
N PHE A 589 -7.14 -30.02 21.25
CA PHE A 589 -8.56 -29.67 21.38
C PHE A 589 -9.11 -29.86 22.80
N GLY A 590 -8.25 -29.94 23.82
CA GLY A 590 -8.66 -29.99 25.22
C GLY A 590 -8.94 -28.60 25.80
N ASP A 591 -9.05 -28.53 27.14
CA ASP A 591 -9.20 -27.28 27.87
C ASP A 591 -7.99 -26.36 27.69
N ARG A 592 -8.18 -25.05 27.92
CA ARG A 592 -7.13 -24.02 27.77
C ARG A 592 -5.96 -24.31 28.71
N ALA A 593 -4.85 -24.77 28.16
CA ALA A 593 -3.64 -25.10 28.92
C ALA A 593 -2.94 -23.84 29.45
N TYR A 594 -3.32 -22.66 28.98
CA TYR A 594 -2.67 -21.39 29.25
C TYR A 594 -3.50 -20.44 30.13
N THR A 595 -4.56 -20.93 30.78
CA THR A 595 -5.48 -20.09 31.59
C THR A 595 -4.77 -19.22 32.63
N ASN A 596 -3.72 -19.76 33.27
CA ASN A 596 -2.92 -19.05 34.29
C ASN A 596 -2.07 -17.89 33.74
N TRP A 597 -1.96 -17.75 32.41
CA TRP A 597 -1.14 -16.73 31.75
C TRP A 597 -1.97 -15.65 31.05
N ILE A 598 -3.29 -15.66 31.22
CA ILE A 598 -4.18 -14.60 30.73
C ILE A 598 -3.94 -13.34 31.57
N ASP A 599 -3.74 -12.20 30.89
CA ASP A 599 -3.47 -10.93 31.56
C ASP A 599 -4.69 -10.43 32.35
N THR A 600 -4.46 -10.02 33.59
CA THR A 600 -5.48 -9.55 34.54
C THR A 600 -5.31 -8.07 34.92
N ASP A 601 -4.21 -7.41 34.56
CA ASP A 601 -3.95 -6.00 34.94
C ASP A 601 -4.41 -5.03 33.84
N GLN A 602 -5.32 -4.13 34.20
CA GLN A 602 -6.01 -3.23 33.27
C GLN A 602 -5.37 -1.85 33.09
N THR A 603 -4.39 -1.49 33.91
CA THR A 603 -3.94 -0.09 33.99
C THR A 603 -3.16 0.40 32.77
N VAL A 604 -2.61 -0.51 31.96
CA VAL A 604 -1.73 -0.18 30.81
C VAL A 604 -2.50 -0.10 29.48
N ASN A 605 -3.62 -0.82 29.33
CA ASN A 605 -4.35 -0.92 28.06
C ASN A 605 -5.11 0.35 27.64
N ARG A 606 -5.22 1.36 28.52
CA ARG A 606 -5.72 2.70 28.14
C ARG A 606 -4.67 3.58 27.44
N ARG A 607 -3.38 3.23 27.47
CA ARG A 607 -2.29 4.01 26.86
C ARG A 607 -1.93 3.59 25.42
N LEU A 608 -2.56 2.54 24.89
CA LEU A 608 -2.38 2.06 23.51
C LEU A 608 -3.44 2.58 22.52
N LYS A 609 -4.31 3.52 22.95
CA LYS A 609 -5.29 4.20 22.09
C LYS A 609 -4.74 5.48 21.47
#